data_AF-A0A4Y2DIC0-F1
#
_entry.id   AF-A0A4Y2DIC0-F1
#
_cell.length_a   1.000
_cell.length_b   1.000
_cell.length_c   1.000
_cell.angle_alpha   90.00
_cell.angle_beta   90.00
_cell.angle_gamma   90.00
#
_symmetry.space_group_name_H-M   'P 1'
#
loop_
_entity.id
_entity.type
_entity.pdbx_description
1 polymer ?
#
loop_
_entity_poly.entity_id
_entity_poly.type
_entity_poly.pdbx_seq_one_letter_code
_entity_poly.pdbx_strand_id
1 'polypeptide(L)'
;MKVKYKCRKCRHILFSEKEACNAHGISFSMQPNETKFLETCKQNAEICYIKDDEFLPWMKEQVETADWMRGKLFCPTCSSRVGSFDFVGGSKCQCGLHVLPSLHVVSSKIDREPMICS
;
A
#
# COMPACT_ATOMS: atom_id res chain seq x y z
N MET A 1 -13.92 -8.41 -8.63
CA MET A 1 -13.04 -8.02 -9.76
C MET A 1 -11.64 -7.89 -9.19
N LYS A 2 -10.67 -8.65 -9.70
CA LYS A 2 -9.29 -8.55 -9.18
C LYS A 2 -8.61 -7.31 -9.74
N VAL A 3 -7.91 -6.53 -8.93
CA VAL A 3 -7.17 -5.32 -9.37
C VAL A 3 -5.67 -5.50 -9.19
N LYS A 4 -4.88 -5.01 -10.15
CA LYS A 4 -3.42 -4.94 -10.06
C LYS A 4 -2.93 -3.50 -10.12
N TYR A 5 -1.82 -3.24 -9.44
CA TYR A 5 -1.19 -1.94 -9.35
C TYR A 5 0.17 -1.99 -10.06
N LYS A 6 0.35 -1.12 -11.05
CA LYS A 6 1.53 -1.08 -11.90
C LYS A 6 2.33 0.18 -11.63
N CYS A 7 3.64 0.12 -11.71
CA CYS A 7 4.49 1.30 -11.67
C CYS A 7 4.10 2.25 -12.80
N ARG A 8 3.88 3.53 -12.49
CA ARG A 8 3.47 4.52 -13.50
C ARG A 8 4.54 4.78 -14.56
N LYS A 9 5.82 4.60 -14.23
CA LYS A 9 6.95 4.84 -15.14
C LYS A 9 7.17 3.69 -16.12
N CYS A 10 7.27 2.46 -15.62
CA CYS A 10 7.65 1.30 -16.45
C CYS A 10 6.55 0.26 -16.63
N ARG A 11 5.38 0.46 -16.03
CA ARG A 11 4.21 -0.44 -16.10
C ARG A 11 4.44 -1.84 -15.51
N HIS A 12 5.57 -2.08 -14.84
CA HIS A 12 5.81 -3.31 -14.07
C HIS A 12 4.75 -3.47 -12.98
N ILE A 13 4.23 -4.68 -12.80
CA ILE A 13 3.23 -4.98 -11.75
C ILE A 13 3.95 -4.96 -10.40
N LEU A 14 3.52 -4.07 -9.51
CA LEU A 14 4.12 -3.92 -8.19
C LEU A 14 3.47 -4.82 -7.15
N PHE A 15 2.13 -4.87 -7.16
CA PHE A 15 1.30 -5.66 -6.23
C PHE A 15 -0.15 -5.73 -6.75
N SER A 16 -1.01 -6.45 -6.04
CA SER A 16 -2.43 -6.64 -6.33
C SER A 16 -3.31 -6.15 -5.18
N GLU A 17 -4.62 -6.26 -5.35
CA GLU A 17 -5.57 -6.01 -4.27
C GLU A 17 -5.36 -6.90 -3.03
N LYS A 18 -4.68 -8.05 -3.18
CA LYS A 18 -4.39 -8.96 -2.08
C LYS A 18 -3.47 -8.32 -1.05
N GLU A 19 -2.45 -7.57 -1.50
CA GLU A 19 -1.46 -6.94 -0.62
C GLU A 19 -1.94 -5.56 -0.12
N ALA A 20 -2.84 -4.93 -0.86
CA ALA A 20 -3.32 -3.58 -0.58
C ALA A 20 -4.33 -3.53 0.58
N CYS A 21 -4.20 -2.53 1.45
CA CYS A 21 -5.15 -2.24 2.51
C CYS A 21 -5.41 -0.74 2.65
N ASN A 22 -6.42 -0.42 3.46
CA ASN A 22 -6.72 0.95 3.86
C ASN A 22 -5.85 1.38 5.06
N ALA A 23 -6.00 2.62 5.52
CA ALA A 23 -5.24 3.18 6.65
C ALA A 23 -5.42 2.43 7.99
N HIS A 24 -6.37 1.51 8.09
CA HIS A 24 -6.62 0.68 9.26
C HIS A 24 -6.18 -0.78 9.05
N GLY A 25 -5.44 -1.08 7.97
CA GLY A 25 -4.98 -2.44 7.66
C GLY A 25 -6.05 -3.37 7.10
N ILE A 26 -7.26 -2.87 6.81
CA ILE A 26 -8.38 -3.69 6.32
C ILE A 26 -8.30 -3.83 4.79
N SER A 27 -8.48 -5.07 4.31
CA SER A 27 -8.45 -5.40 2.87
C SER A 27 -9.70 -4.89 2.13
N PHE A 28 -9.53 -4.50 0.87
CA PHE A 28 -10.63 -3.98 0.03
C PHE A 28 -11.69 -5.04 -0.34
N SER A 29 -11.42 -6.33 -0.13
CA SER A 29 -12.30 -7.46 -0.49
C SER A 29 -13.36 -7.80 0.57
N MET A 30 -13.36 -7.14 1.74
CA MET A 30 -14.21 -7.50 2.89
C MET A 30 -15.38 -6.52 3.17
N GLN A 31 -16.21 -6.18 2.19
CA GLN A 31 -17.50 -5.53 2.49
C GLN A 31 -18.59 -5.90 1.46
N PRO A 32 -19.62 -6.65 1.88
CA PRO A 32 -20.95 -6.47 1.32
C PRO A 32 -21.90 -5.63 2.19
N ASN A 33 -21.67 -5.38 3.50
CA ASN A 33 -22.77 -4.85 4.31
C ASN A 33 -22.49 -4.15 5.67
N GLU A 34 -21.45 -3.34 5.86
CA GLU A 34 -21.40 -2.44 7.05
C GLU A 34 -21.00 -0.99 6.69
N THR A 35 -21.97 -0.29 6.14
CA THR A 35 -22.02 1.16 5.88
C THR A 35 -22.05 2.04 7.15
N LYS A 36 -21.24 1.75 8.19
CA LYS A 36 -21.18 2.67 9.35
C LYS A 36 -19.85 2.87 10.08
N PHE A 37 -18.72 2.43 9.51
CA PHE A 37 -17.39 2.81 10.03
C PHE A 37 -16.40 3.32 8.96
N LEU A 38 -16.83 3.40 7.70
CA LEU A 38 -16.00 3.76 6.54
C LEU A 38 -16.07 5.24 6.14
N GLU A 39 -16.84 6.08 6.84
CA GLU A 39 -17.03 7.49 6.44
C GLU A 39 -16.22 8.52 7.24
N THR A 40 -15.51 8.16 8.30
CA THR A 40 -14.91 9.18 9.20
C THR A 40 -13.40 9.35 9.10
N CYS A 41 -12.67 8.49 8.37
CA CYS A 41 -11.26 8.72 8.09
C CYS A 41 -11.11 9.10 6.63
N LYS A 42 -11.29 10.40 6.31
CA LYS A 42 -10.92 10.97 5.01
C LYS A 42 -9.45 10.68 4.77
N GLN A 43 -9.16 9.55 4.15
CA GLN A 43 -7.80 9.19 3.79
C GLN A 43 -7.31 10.22 2.77
N ASN A 44 -6.02 10.55 2.85
CA ASN A 44 -5.34 11.08 1.68
C ASN A 44 -5.51 10.04 0.57
N ALA A 45 -6.39 10.32 -0.41
CA ALA A 45 -6.59 9.50 -1.61
C ALA A 45 -5.28 9.28 -2.41
N GLU A 46 -4.23 9.98 -2.00
CA GLU A 46 -2.87 9.96 -2.53
C GLU A 46 -2.03 8.77 -2.06
N ILE A 47 -2.50 7.94 -1.11
CA ILE A 47 -1.71 6.85 -0.53
C ILE A 47 -2.49 5.53 -0.52
N CYS A 48 -1.81 4.44 -0.89
CA CYS A 48 -2.25 3.06 -0.75
C CYS A 48 -1.31 2.34 0.22
N TYR A 49 -1.85 1.74 1.29
CA TYR A 49 -1.07 1.00 2.27
C TYR A 49 -0.91 -0.46 1.86
N ILE A 50 0.16 -1.09 2.34
CA ILE A 50 0.42 -2.52 2.15
C ILE A 50 0.33 -3.21 3.51
N LYS A 51 -0.29 -4.39 3.56
CA LYS A 51 -0.34 -5.17 4.79
C LYS A 51 1.04 -5.74 5.14
N ASP A 52 1.44 -5.57 6.40
CA ASP A 52 2.77 -5.94 6.87
C ASP A 52 3.07 -7.45 6.73
N ASP A 53 2.04 -8.30 6.78
CA ASP A 53 2.13 -9.77 6.61
C ASP A 53 2.15 -10.22 5.13
N GLU A 54 1.82 -9.33 4.20
CA GLU A 54 1.68 -9.62 2.76
C GLU A 54 2.74 -8.89 1.91
N PHE A 55 3.87 -8.52 2.51
CA PHE A 55 4.97 -7.94 1.73
C PHE A 55 5.50 -8.93 0.69
N LEU A 56 5.57 -8.46 -0.54
CA LEU A 56 6.21 -9.17 -1.64
C LEU A 56 7.74 -9.20 -1.44
N PRO A 57 8.46 -10.20 -1.99
CA PRO A 57 9.91 -10.35 -1.79
C PRO A 57 10.70 -9.06 -2.08
N TRP A 58 10.37 -8.34 -3.16
CA TRP A 58 11.05 -7.10 -3.53
C TRP A 58 10.85 -5.94 -2.54
N MET A 59 9.74 -5.95 -1.78
CA MET A 59 9.50 -4.98 -0.71
C MET A 59 10.29 -5.36 0.52
N LYS A 60 10.26 -6.65 0.91
CA LYS A 60 11.00 -7.18 2.07
C LYS A 60 12.49 -6.90 1.95
N GLU A 61 13.08 -7.17 0.79
CA GLU A 61 14.50 -6.91 0.52
C GLU A 61 14.89 -5.45 0.79
N GLN A 62 14.05 -4.48 0.38
CA GLN A 62 14.32 -3.06 0.61
C GLN A 62 14.12 -2.65 2.08
N VAL A 63 13.18 -3.26 2.78
CA VAL A 63 12.96 -3.03 4.23
C VAL A 63 14.12 -3.62 5.04
N GLU A 64 14.55 -4.84 4.70
CA GLU A 64 15.68 -5.52 5.33
C GLU A 64 17.00 -4.78 5.09
N THR A 65 17.22 -4.26 3.87
CA THR A 65 18.39 -3.42 3.55
C THR A 65 18.42 -2.13 4.39
N ALA A 66 17.27 -1.67 4.86
CA ALA A 66 17.16 -0.51 5.74
C ALA A 66 17.04 -0.92 7.23
N ASP A 67 17.39 -2.16 7.58
CA ASP A 67 17.35 -2.71 8.94
C ASP A 67 16.00 -2.52 9.64
N TRP A 68 14.90 -2.61 8.89
CA TRP A 68 13.55 -2.39 9.41
C TRP A 68 13.39 -1.01 10.08
N MET A 69 14.08 0.02 9.56
CA MET A 69 14.00 1.39 10.07
C MET A 69 13.05 2.23 9.20
N ARG A 70 13.58 3.29 8.60
CA ARG A 70 12.86 4.27 7.76
C ARG A 70 13.50 4.29 6.38
N GLY A 71 12.68 4.31 5.34
CA GLY A 71 13.21 4.25 3.99
C GLY A 71 12.24 4.66 2.89
N LYS A 72 12.79 4.74 1.69
CA LYS A 72 12.04 4.98 0.44
C LYS A 72 11.79 3.63 -0.22
N LEU A 73 10.64 3.49 -0.86
CA LEU A 73 10.29 2.31 -1.65
C LEU A 73 10.48 2.61 -3.14
N PHE A 74 11.26 1.78 -3.82
CA PHE A 74 11.56 1.91 -5.23
C PHE A 74 10.99 0.76 -6.05
N CYS A 75 10.55 1.06 -7.27
CA CYS A 75 10.16 0.03 -8.22
C CYS A 75 11.35 -0.91 -8.50
N PRO A 76 11.17 -2.25 -8.40
CA PRO A 76 12.27 -3.19 -8.56
C PRO A 76 12.82 -3.25 -9.98
N THR A 77 12.09 -2.73 -10.97
CA THR A 77 12.50 -2.77 -12.39
C THR A 77 13.16 -1.49 -12.88
N CYS A 78 12.61 -0.32 -12.53
CA CYS A 78 13.09 0.96 -13.08
C CYS A 78 13.63 1.92 -12.03
N SER A 79 13.74 1.47 -10.79
CA SER A 79 14.26 2.22 -9.63
C SER A 79 13.59 3.57 -9.38
N SER A 80 12.41 3.83 -9.99
CA SER A 80 11.63 5.03 -9.67
C SER A 80 11.05 4.91 -8.27
N ARG A 81 11.09 5.99 -7.48
CA ARG A 81 10.43 6.02 -6.17
C ARG A 81 8.91 5.89 -6.34
N VAL A 82 8.34 4.90 -5.68
CA VAL A 82 6.90 4.62 -5.66
C VAL A 82 6.27 4.84 -4.29
N GLY A 83 7.06 4.85 -3.22
CA GLY A 83 6.53 4.98 -1.86
C GLY A 83 7.59 5.21 -0.78
N SER A 84 7.24 4.82 0.44
CA SER A 84 8.09 4.87 1.63
C SER A 84 7.62 3.87 2.69
N PHE A 85 8.50 3.59 3.64
CA PHE A 85 8.18 2.85 4.85
C PHE A 85 8.80 3.49 6.09
N ASP A 86 8.13 3.33 7.23
CA ASP A 86 8.56 3.81 8.55
C ASP A 86 8.11 2.86 9.66
N PHE A 87 9.01 2.03 10.16
CA PHE A 87 8.75 1.09 11.27
C PHE A 87 9.12 1.65 12.65
N VAL A 88 9.73 2.84 12.71
CA VAL A 88 10.21 3.44 13.96
C VAL A 88 9.23 4.48 14.48
N GLY A 89 8.67 5.28 13.58
CA GLY A 89 7.88 6.46 13.89
C GLY A 89 6.42 6.18 14.21
N GLY A 90 5.87 5.03 13.82
CA GLY A 90 4.50 4.60 14.10
C GLY A 90 3.47 5.74 13.98
N SER A 91 3.13 6.15 12.76
CA SER A 91 2.17 7.25 12.58
C SER A 91 0.74 6.80 12.90
N LYS A 92 -0.01 7.59 13.66
CA LYS A 92 -1.43 7.31 13.91
C LYS A 92 -2.31 7.84 12.77
N CYS A 93 -3.38 7.11 12.47
CA CYS A 93 -4.45 7.60 11.61
C CYS A 93 -5.04 8.89 12.19
N GLN A 94 -5.62 9.74 11.34
CA GLN A 94 -6.24 11.01 11.76
C GLN A 94 -7.36 10.83 12.79
N CYS A 95 -8.00 9.65 12.84
CA CYS A 95 -8.97 9.34 13.90
C CYS A 95 -8.34 9.10 15.28
N GLY A 96 -7.02 8.92 15.36
CA GLY A 96 -6.28 8.62 16.58
C GLY A 96 -6.45 7.19 17.10
N LEU A 97 -7.33 6.38 16.51
CA LEU A 97 -7.69 5.04 16.99
C LEU A 97 -6.78 3.92 16.47
N HIS A 98 -6.15 4.10 15.32
CA HIS A 98 -5.33 3.08 14.66
C HIS A 98 -3.95 3.62 14.33
N VAL A 99 -2.94 2.75 14.40
CA VAL A 99 -1.62 3.01 13.82
C VAL A 99 -1.68 2.68 12.33
N LEU A 100 -1.11 3.55 11.50
CA LEU A 100 -1.03 3.36 10.06
C LEU A 100 -0.09 2.20 9.73
N PRO A 101 -0.38 1.40 8.69
CA PRO A 101 0.57 0.41 8.20
C PRO A 101 1.90 1.07 7.83
N SER A 102 2.99 0.35 8.12
CA SER A 102 4.34 0.93 8.09
C SER A 102 4.81 1.22 6.67
N LEU A 103 4.33 0.46 5.68
CA LEU A 103 4.70 0.58 4.27
C LEU A 103 3.52 1.08 3.43
N HIS A 104 3.81 2.04 2.56
CA HIS A 104 2.81 2.61 1.66
C HIS A 104 3.38 3.00 0.30
N VAL A 105 2.48 3.11 -0.67
CA VAL A 105 2.74 3.47 -2.06
C VAL A 105 1.91 4.69 -2.41
N VAL A 106 2.49 5.63 -3.15
CA VAL A 106 1.83 6.88 -3.53
C VAL A 106 1.00 6.66 -4.78
N SER A 107 -0.29 6.97 -4.72
CA SER A 107 -1.27 6.79 -5.81
C SER A 107 -0.80 7.45 -7.11
N SER A 108 -0.15 8.62 -7.04
CA SER A 108 0.36 9.32 -8.24
C SER A 108 1.56 8.63 -8.92
N LYS A 109 2.15 7.60 -8.28
CA LYS A 109 3.29 6.82 -8.79
C LYS A 109 2.89 5.44 -9.32
N ILE A 110 1.61 5.10 -9.27
CA ILE A 110 1.08 3.81 -9.71
C ILE A 110 -0.16 3.99 -10.58
N ASP A 111 -0.45 2.97 -11.39
CA ASP A 111 -1.68 2.87 -12.17
C ASP A 111 -2.50 1.68 -11.68
N ARG A 112 -3.80 1.89 -11.50
CA ARG A 112 -4.77 0.87 -11.09
C ARG A 112 -5.42 0.26 -12.34
N GLU A 113 -5.24 -1.03 -12.56
CA GLU A 113 -5.75 -1.75 -13.74
C GLU A 113 -6.64 -2.94 -13.30
N PRO A 114 -7.89 -3.04 -13.76
CA PRO A 114 -8.70 -4.24 -13.56
C PRO A 114 -8.04 -5.45 -14.23
N MET A 115 -8.00 -6.58 -13.55
CA MET A 115 -7.65 -7.86 -14.15
C MET A 115 -8.88 -8.36 -14.90
N ILE A 116 -8.82 -8.32 -16.24
CA ILE A 116 -9.82 -8.95 -17.09
C ILE A 116 -9.48 -10.44 -17.14
N CYS A 117 -10.33 -11.29 -16.56
CA CYS A 117 -10.23 -12.73 -16.80
C CYS A 117 -10.64 -12.99 -18.26
N SER A 118 -9.70 -13.52 -19.05
CA SER A 118 -9.96 -14.09 -20.38
C SER A 118 -10.24 -15.58 -20.22
#